data_AF-A0A240SXY9-F1
#
_entry.id   AF-A0A240SXY9-F1
#
_cell.length_a   1.000
_cell.length_b   1.000
_cell.length_c   1.000
_cell.angle_alpha   90.00
_cell.angle_beta   90.00
_cell.angle_gamma   90.00
#
_symmetry.space_group_name_H-M   'P 1'
#
loop_
_entity.id
_entity.type
_entity.pdbx_description
1 polymer ?
#
loop_
_entity_poly.entity_id
_entity_poly.type
_entity_poly.pdbx_seq_one_letter_code
_entity_poly.pdbx_strand_id
1 'polypeptide(L)'
;MTRREKFFAFGTSIFSIFFVICLAPAIYFVATPITEKEILNYTLRIGIIITHIATATETILTKGKQLEFWELQRKLRNLYRSNQDDFDEAYRAMVDNFKRKIWLIVIMYTSIEAILLGIMLIISHGEPTRSTKIFLYGWILIFYPTKAGRTRHLSHIMAIEMLKKHVEFFNSTLRDIKVKLRSLSKEKSVEELNLIKFRHIYIWELCRNINSSFKWSQFVNICVNCFQFICMSFYLYIHIVTKNLTELFSEFMLY
;
A
#
# COMPACT_ATOMS: atom_id res chain seq x y z
N MET A 1 12.79 1.30 -17.39
CA MET A 1 12.06 2.58 -17.38
C MET A 1 12.71 3.58 -18.31
N THR A 2 11.92 4.21 -19.15
CA THR A 2 12.35 5.28 -20.06
C THR A 2 12.54 6.61 -19.32
N ARG A 3 13.28 7.57 -19.91
CA ARG A 3 13.48 8.92 -19.33
C ARG A 3 12.15 9.67 -19.15
N ARG A 4 11.18 9.42 -20.03
CA ARG A 4 9.83 10.00 -20.00
C ARG A 4 9.03 9.53 -18.79
N GLU A 5 9.01 8.22 -18.52
CA GLU A 5 8.35 7.66 -17.33
C GLU A 5 8.94 8.21 -16.03
N LYS A 6 10.28 8.37 -15.97
CA LYS A 6 10.95 8.95 -14.80
C LYS A 6 10.56 10.41 -14.55
N PHE A 7 10.38 11.20 -15.62
CA PHE A 7 9.96 12.59 -15.52
C PHE A 7 8.48 12.69 -15.12
N PHE A 8 7.61 11.91 -15.78
CA PHE A 8 6.19 11.86 -15.47
C PHE A 8 5.92 11.43 -14.03
N ALA A 9 6.55 10.35 -13.55
CA ALA A 9 6.38 9.90 -12.16
C ALA A 9 6.85 10.95 -11.14
N PHE A 10 7.89 11.72 -11.46
CA PHE A 10 8.42 12.76 -10.57
C PHE A 10 7.54 14.01 -10.57
N GLY A 11 7.16 14.50 -11.75
CA GLY A 11 6.26 15.64 -11.89
C GLY A 11 4.91 15.38 -11.24
N THR A 12 4.35 14.18 -11.43
CA THR A 12 3.09 13.79 -10.77
C THR A 12 3.26 13.66 -9.25
N SER A 13 4.37 13.12 -8.74
CA SER A 13 4.60 13.05 -7.28
C SER A 13 4.69 14.43 -6.64
N ILE A 14 5.41 15.38 -7.25
CA ILE A 14 5.52 16.77 -6.77
C ILE A 14 4.17 17.46 -6.82
N PHE A 15 3.48 17.39 -7.96
CA PHE A 15 2.15 17.96 -8.12
C PHE A 15 1.18 17.41 -7.07
N SER A 16 1.26 16.10 -6.81
CA SER A 16 0.45 15.42 -5.80
C SER A 16 0.69 15.94 -4.38
N ILE A 17 1.93 16.30 -4.03
CA ILE A 17 2.24 16.94 -2.75
C ILE A 17 1.61 18.34 -2.67
N PHE A 18 1.81 19.18 -3.69
CA PHE A 18 1.23 20.52 -3.72
C PHE A 18 -0.29 20.49 -3.66
N PHE A 19 -0.92 19.61 -4.45
CA PHE A 19 -2.36 19.41 -4.45
C PHE A 19 -2.90 19.10 -3.06
N VAL A 20 -2.26 18.17 -2.34
CA VAL A 20 -2.72 17.74 -1.01
C VAL A 20 -2.43 18.77 0.09
N ILE A 21 -1.33 19.53 0.00
CA ILE A 21 -1.06 20.65 0.91
C ILE A 21 -2.15 21.73 0.77
N CYS A 22 -2.54 22.08 -0.45
CA CYS A 22 -3.61 23.05 -0.70
C CYS A 22 -4.99 22.53 -0.26
N LEU A 23 -5.15 21.20 -0.14
CA LEU A 23 -6.41 20.58 0.25
C LEU A 23 -6.74 20.70 1.73
N ALA A 24 -5.73 20.68 2.62
CA ALA A 24 -5.96 20.74 4.06
C ALA A 24 -6.66 22.05 4.49
N PRO A 25 -6.24 23.24 4.03
CA PRO A 25 -6.98 24.49 4.26
C PRO A 25 -8.38 24.46 3.66
N ALA A 26 -8.55 23.92 2.44
CA ALA A 26 -9.85 23.82 1.79
C ALA A 26 -10.85 22.96 2.60
N ILE A 27 -10.39 21.84 3.16
CA ILE A 27 -11.21 21.02 4.07
C ILE A 27 -11.60 21.83 5.30
N TYR A 28 -10.68 22.57 5.92
CA TYR A 28 -10.98 23.39 7.09
C TYR A 28 -12.05 24.45 6.79
N PHE A 29 -11.93 25.19 5.67
CA PHE A 29 -12.89 26.23 5.31
C PHE A 29 -14.27 25.69 4.92
N VAL A 30 -14.35 24.50 4.31
CA VAL A 30 -15.62 23.88 3.91
C VAL A 30 -16.32 23.18 5.07
N ALA A 31 -15.55 22.69 6.05
CA ALA A 31 -16.02 21.77 7.07
C ALA A 31 -15.74 22.26 8.50
N THR A 32 -15.57 23.56 8.73
CA THR A 32 -15.15 24.16 10.02
C THR A 32 -15.78 23.39 11.18
N PRO A 33 -14.99 22.57 11.92
CA PRO A 33 -15.55 21.61 12.84
C PRO A 33 -15.99 22.33 14.12
N ILE A 34 -17.26 22.16 14.49
CA ILE A 34 -17.87 22.81 15.67
C ILE A 34 -18.23 21.78 16.74
N THR A 35 -18.58 20.55 16.33
CA THR A 35 -18.93 19.47 17.26
C THR A 35 -17.77 18.48 17.48
N GLU A 36 -17.79 17.72 18.59
CA GLU A 36 -16.77 16.69 18.87
C GLU A 36 -16.66 15.66 17.74
N LYS A 37 -17.79 15.22 17.19
CA LYS A 37 -17.85 14.32 16.03
C LYS A 37 -17.19 14.93 14.78
N GLU A 38 -17.39 16.23 14.55
CA GLU A 38 -16.78 16.93 13.41
C GLU A 38 -15.26 17.14 13.61
N ILE A 39 -14.82 17.43 14.84
CA ILE A 39 -13.39 17.57 15.17
C ILE A 39 -12.65 16.25 14.95
N LEU A 40 -13.23 15.14 15.40
CA LEU A 40 -12.65 13.81 15.23
C LEU A 40 -12.58 13.42 13.75
N ASN A 41 -13.65 13.67 12.98
CA ASN A 41 -13.67 13.49 11.53
C ASN A 41 -12.63 14.36 10.81
N TYR A 42 -12.51 15.62 11.18
CA TYR A 42 -11.50 16.53 10.62
C TYR A 42 -10.09 16.00 10.89
N THR A 43 -9.81 15.55 12.12
CA THR A 43 -8.51 14.99 12.51
C THR A 43 -8.17 13.73 11.70
N LEU A 44 -9.16 12.85 11.46
CA LEU A 44 -8.98 11.67 10.60
C LEU A 44 -8.62 12.06 9.16
N ARG A 45 -9.28 13.07 8.59
CA ARG A 45 -8.98 13.58 7.24
C ARG A 45 -7.58 14.16 7.15
N ILE A 46 -7.13 14.88 8.18
CA ILE A 46 -5.74 15.35 8.28
C ILE A 46 -4.76 14.18 8.34
N GLY A 47 -5.08 13.13 9.10
CA GLY A 47 -4.28 11.89 9.12
C GLY A 47 -4.10 11.28 7.73
N ILE A 48 -5.17 11.21 6.92
CA ILE A 48 -5.11 10.72 5.53
C ILE A 48 -4.19 11.60 4.67
N ILE A 49 -4.28 12.93 4.81
CA ILE A 49 -3.41 13.88 4.11
C ILE A 49 -1.94 13.68 4.50
N ILE A 50 -1.65 13.51 5.78
CA ILE A 50 -0.29 13.23 6.27
C ILE A 50 0.23 11.91 5.66
N THR A 51 -0.57 10.85 5.63
CA THR A 51 -0.20 9.57 4.99
C THR A 51 0.14 9.75 3.52
N HIS A 52 -0.63 10.57 2.80
CA HIS A 52 -0.37 10.87 1.40
C HIS A 52 0.95 11.63 1.21
N ILE A 53 1.16 12.69 1.98
CA ILE A 53 2.40 13.48 1.92
C ILE A 53 3.61 12.60 2.25
N ALA A 54 3.52 11.78 3.30
CA ALA A 54 4.57 10.84 3.68
C ALA A 54 4.86 9.85 2.54
N THR A 55 3.82 9.30 1.91
CA THR A 55 3.92 8.38 0.77
C THR A 55 4.58 9.02 -0.44
N ALA A 56 4.14 10.21 -0.83
CA ALA A 56 4.67 10.92 -1.99
C ALA A 56 6.12 11.36 -1.75
N THR A 57 6.43 11.89 -0.57
CA THR A 57 7.78 12.30 -0.17
C THR A 57 8.72 11.11 -0.13
N GLU A 58 8.31 10.01 0.51
CA GLU A 58 9.11 8.78 0.55
C GLU A 58 9.35 8.23 -0.86
N THR A 59 8.34 8.25 -1.73
CA THR A 59 8.48 7.80 -3.13
C THR A 59 9.54 8.61 -3.87
N ILE A 60 9.58 9.93 -3.68
CA ILE A 60 10.60 10.81 -4.27
C ILE A 60 11.99 10.49 -3.70
N LEU A 61 12.12 10.44 -2.36
CA LEU A 61 13.40 10.25 -1.68
C LEU A 61 13.99 8.86 -1.89
N THR A 62 13.16 7.83 -2.08
CA THR A 62 13.60 6.43 -2.19
C THR A 62 13.66 5.91 -3.63
N LYS A 63 13.42 6.76 -4.63
CA LYS A 63 13.42 6.39 -6.06
C LYS A 63 14.63 5.58 -6.50
N GLY A 64 15.84 5.97 -6.06
CA GLY A 64 17.07 5.25 -6.41
C GLY A 64 17.00 3.78 -5.96
N LYS A 65 16.56 3.56 -4.73
CA LYS A 65 16.42 2.23 -4.13
C LYS A 65 15.28 1.42 -4.76
N GLN A 66 14.18 2.08 -5.14
CA GLN A 66 13.09 1.43 -5.87
C GLN A 66 13.52 0.96 -7.26
N LEU A 67 14.36 1.73 -7.96
CA LEU A 67 14.93 1.32 -9.25
C LEU A 67 15.94 0.18 -9.08
N GLU A 68 16.79 0.30 -8.07
CA GLU A 68 17.78 -0.72 -7.72
C GLU A 68 17.11 -2.04 -7.33
N PHE A 69 15.97 -2.01 -6.63
CA PHE A 69 15.16 -3.19 -6.33
C PHE A 69 14.82 -3.99 -7.60
N TRP A 70 14.33 -3.33 -8.65
CA TRP A 70 14.00 -4.01 -9.92
C TRP A 70 15.25 -4.52 -10.64
N GLU A 71 16.36 -3.80 -10.54
CA GLU A 71 17.62 -4.25 -11.13
C GLU A 71 18.18 -5.50 -10.42
N LEU A 72 18.19 -5.49 -9.09
CA LEU A 72 18.60 -6.61 -8.25
C LEU A 72 17.70 -7.83 -8.47
N GLN A 73 16.39 -7.63 -8.62
CA GLN A 73 15.43 -8.68 -8.93
C GLN A 73 15.80 -9.37 -10.26
N ARG A 74 16.13 -8.59 -11.29
CA ARG A 74 16.60 -9.10 -12.58
C ARG A 74 17.94 -9.84 -12.46
N LYS A 75 18.91 -9.28 -11.72
CA LYS A 75 20.21 -9.94 -11.49
C LYS A 75 20.04 -11.26 -10.76
N LEU A 76 19.19 -11.30 -9.74
CA LEU A 76 18.88 -12.51 -8.97
C LEU A 76 18.21 -13.56 -9.85
N ARG A 77 17.22 -13.20 -10.68
CA ARG A 77 16.61 -14.11 -11.66
C ARG A 77 17.65 -14.73 -12.60
N ASN A 78 18.60 -13.94 -13.10
CA ASN A 78 19.64 -14.43 -13.98
C ASN A 78 20.58 -15.45 -13.32
N LEU A 79 20.64 -15.52 -11.98
CA LEU A 79 21.39 -16.55 -11.27
C LEU A 79 20.66 -17.90 -11.23
N TYR A 80 19.39 -17.99 -11.65
CA TYR A 80 18.61 -19.23 -11.71
C TYR A 80 18.53 -19.83 -13.12
N ARG A 81 19.48 -19.54 -14.02
CA ARG A 81 19.48 -19.99 -15.42
C ARG A 81 19.12 -21.46 -15.64
N SER A 82 19.56 -22.37 -14.77
CA SER A 82 19.28 -23.80 -14.90
C SER A 82 17.82 -24.18 -14.66
N ASN A 83 17.09 -23.38 -13.89
CA ASN A 83 15.70 -23.62 -13.47
C ASN A 83 14.83 -22.41 -13.84
N GLN A 84 15.17 -21.74 -14.94
CA GLN A 84 14.56 -20.47 -15.29
C GLN A 84 13.08 -20.63 -15.66
N ASP A 85 12.73 -21.71 -16.35
CA ASP A 85 11.34 -21.97 -16.75
C ASP A 85 10.44 -22.21 -15.54
N ASP A 86 10.87 -23.03 -14.59
CA ASP A 86 10.17 -23.27 -13.31
C ASP A 86 10.00 -21.96 -12.52
N PHE A 87 11.05 -21.15 -12.49
CA PHE A 87 11.02 -19.84 -11.84
C PHE A 87 10.02 -18.89 -12.52
N ASP A 88 10.06 -18.80 -13.84
CA ASP A 88 9.21 -17.90 -14.63
C ASP A 88 7.74 -18.34 -14.59
N GLU A 89 7.45 -19.64 -14.53
CA GLU A 89 6.10 -20.16 -14.29
C GLU A 89 5.58 -19.80 -12.89
N ALA A 90 6.37 -20.09 -11.84
CA ALA A 90 5.99 -19.75 -10.47
C ALA A 90 5.84 -18.24 -10.26
N TYR A 91 6.68 -17.44 -10.94
CA TYR A 91 6.61 -15.99 -10.92
C TYR A 91 5.34 -15.48 -11.62
N ARG A 92 5.00 -16.01 -12.79
CA ARG A 92 3.75 -15.68 -13.50
C ARG A 92 2.52 -16.03 -12.65
N ALA A 93 2.48 -17.23 -12.10
CA ALA A 93 1.39 -17.67 -11.22
C ALA A 93 1.23 -16.77 -9.98
N MET A 94 2.34 -16.35 -9.36
CA MET A 94 2.31 -15.36 -8.27
C MET A 94 1.72 -14.03 -8.74
N VAL A 95 2.22 -13.48 -9.85
CA VAL A 95 1.78 -12.18 -10.37
C VAL A 95 0.30 -12.21 -10.70
N ASP A 96 -0.20 -13.28 -11.32
CA ASP A 96 -1.61 -13.40 -11.69
C ASP A 96 -2.52 -13.59 -10.47
N ASN A 97 -2.09 -14.37 -9.47
CA ASN A 97 -2.78 -14.45 -8.19
C ASN A 97 -2.81 -13.09 -7.47
N PHE A 98 -1.70 -12.35 -7.50
CA PHE A 98 -1.61 -11.03 -6.89
C PHE A 98 -2.51 -10.01 -7.61
N LYS A 99 -2.52 -9.99 -8.94
CA LYS A 99 -3.45 -9.18 -9.74
C LYS A 99 -4.90 -9.51 -9.41
N ARG A 100 -5.25 -10.79 -9.29
CA ARG A 100 -6.61 -11.22 -8.91
C ARG A 100 -7.00 -10.68 -7.53
N LYS A 101 -6.10 -10.77 -6.54
CA LYS A 101 -6.33 -10.21 -5.19
C LYS A 101 -6.49 -8.69 -5.22
N ILE A 102 -5.65 -7.97 -5.99
CA ILE A 102 -5.81 -6.52 -6.19
C ILE A 102 -7.17 -6.21 -6.77
N TRP A 103 -7.57 -6.89 -7.85
CA TRP A 103 -8.85 -6.65 -8.50
C TRP A 103 -10.03 -6.92 -7.56
N LEU A 104 -9.96 -7.98 -6.76
CA LEU A 104 -10.98 -8.27 -5.76
C LEU A 104 -11.09 -7.13 -4.72
N ILE A 105 -9.95 -6.64 -4.20
CA ILE A 105 -9.92 -5.50 -3.27
C ILE A 105 -10.47 -4.23 -3.93
N VAL A 106 -10.08 -3.95 -5.17
CA VAL A 106 -10.54 -2.77 -5.92
C VAL A 106 -12.05 -2.84 -6.16
N ILE A 107 -12.57 -4.00 -6.58
CA ILE A 107 -14.01 -4.21 -6.79
C ILE A 107 -14.77 -4.04 -5.48
N MET A 108 -14.37 -4.75 -4.43
CA MET A 108 -15.00 -4.65 -3.11
C MET A 108 -15.05 -3.20 -2.62
N TYR A 109 -13.92 -2.50 -2.72
CA TYR A 109 -13.82 -1.12 -2.28
C TYR A 109 -14.66 -0.16 -3.13
N THR A 110 -14.63 -0.31 -4.46
CA THR A 110 -15.44 0.52 -5.37
C THR A 110 -16.94 0.27 -5.16
N SER A 111 -17.33 -0.98 -4.87
CA SER A 111 -18.71 -1.32 -4.52
C SER A 111 -19.15 -0.67 -3.21
N ILE A 112 -18.31 -0.68 -2.17
CA ILE A 112 -18.60 0.01 -0.90
C ILE A 112 -18.79 1.51 -1.15
N GLU A 113 -17.87 2.14 -1.91
CA GLU A 113 -17.98 3.56 -2.25
C GLU A 113 -19.24 3.89 -3.07
N ALA A 114 -19.60 3.03 -4.03
CA ALA A 114 -20.79 3.21 -4.86
C ALA A 114 -22.08 3.07 -4.03
N ILE A 115 -22.14 2.09 -3.12
CA ILE A 115 -23.27 1.92 -2.19
C ILE A 115 -23.38 3.14 -1.29
N LEU A 116 -22.26 3.60 -0.72
CA LEU A 116 -22.23 4.78 0.15
C LEU A 116 -22.75 6.03 -0.57
N LEU A 117 -22.26 6.25 -1.80
CA LEU A 117 -22.71 7.37 -2.64
C LEU A 117 -24.20 7.25 -2.96
N GLY A 118 -24.69 6.05 -3.29
CA GLY A 118 -26.11 5.79 -3.54
C GLY A 118 -26.98 6.11 -2.33
N ILE A 119 -26.61 5.63 -1.14
CA ILE A 119 -27.30 5.95 0.13
C ILE A 119 -27.31 7.47 0.35
N MET A 120 -26.19 8.15 0.11
CA MET A 120 -26.09 9.59 0.29
C MET A 120 -26.96 10.37 -0.68
N LEU A 121 -27.03 9.97 -1.94
CA LEU A 121 -27.88 10.63 -2.92
C LEU A 121 -29.37 10.47 -2.57
N ILE A 122 -29.77 9.31 -2.04
CA ILE A 122 -31.15 9.07 -1.57
C ILE A 122 -31.47 9.94 -0.35
N ILE A 123 -30.58 9.98 0.66
CA ILE A 123 -30.77 10.82 1.85
C ILE A 123 -30.75 12.32 1.48
N SER A 124 -29.97 12.69 0.46
CA SER A 124 -29.84 14.08 0.00
C SER A 124 -30.96 14.55 -0.93
N HIS A 125 -31.90 13.69 -1.34
CA HIS A 125 -33.06 14.11 -2.13
C HIS A 125 -34.07 14.97 -1.33
N GLY A 126 -33.95 15.06 0.00
CA GLY A 126 -34.63 16.07 0.84
C GLY A 126 -33.85 17.40 0.94
N GLU A 127 -34.02 18.15 2.04
CA GLU A 127 -33.09 19.24 2.38
C GLU A 127 -31.83 18.67 3.06
N PRO A 128 -30.67 18.65 2.38
CA PRO A 128 -29.46 18.07 2.95
C PRO A 128 -28.99 18.86 4.17
N THR A 129 -28.91 18.15 5.31
CA THR A 129 -28.37 18.72 6.55
C THR A 129 -26.94 19.20 6.36
N ARG A 130 -26.49 20.13 7.21
CA ARG A 130 -25.09 20.60 7.25
C ARG A 130 -24.11 19.43 7.35
N SER A 131 -24.42 18.43 8.17
CA SER A 131 -23.61 17.23 8.37
C SER A 131 -23.41 16.46 7.05
N THR A 132 -24.50 16.23 6.30
CA THR A 132 -24.47 15.53 5.01
C THR A 132 -23.60 16.25 3.97
N LYS A 133 -23.68 17.59 3.90
CA LYS A 133 -22.85 18.40 2.98
C LYS A 133 -21.36 18.35 3.34
N ILE A 134 -21.05 18.55 4.62
CA ILE A 134 -19.67 18.51 5.15
C ILE A 134 -19.05 17.12 4.94
N PHE A 135 -19.87 16.07 5.05
CA PHE A 135 -19.46 14.73 4.73
C PHE A 135 -19.10 14.58 3.25
N LEU A 136 -20.02 14.91 2.35
CA LEU A 136 -19.86 14.71 0.91
C LEU A 136 -18.64 15.46 0.37
N TYR A 137 -18.48 16.74 0.73
CA TYR A 137 -17.33 17.53 0.31
C TYR A 137 -16.02 16.98 0.90
N GLY A 138 -16.05 16.59 2.17
CA GLY A 138 -14.91 15.94 2.80
C GLY A 138 -14.47 14.67 2.08
N TRP A 139 -15.44 13.82 1.72
CA TRP A 139 -15.20 12.56 1.02
C TRP A 139 -14.61 12.79 -0.37
N ILE A 140 -15.18 13.70 -1.16
CA ILE A 140 -14.66 14.05 -2.49
C ILE A 140 -13.22 14.56 -2.40
N LEU A 141 -12.92 15.39 -1.40
CA LEU A 141 -11.59 15.95 -1.20
C LEU A 141 -10.57 14.87 -0.82
N ILE A 142 -10.90 13.96 0.10
CA ILE A 142 -9.95 12.92 0.56
C ILE A 142 -9.89 11.67 -0.33
N PHE A 143 -10.76 11.55 -1.35
CA PHE A 143 -10.83 10.38 -2.22
C PHE A 143 -9.47 10.02 -2.85
N TYR A 144 -8.86 10.99 -3.53
CA TYR A 144 -7.58 10.79 -4.20
C TYR A 144 -6.42 10.47 -3.23
N PRO A 145 -6.21 11.22 -2.13
CA PRO A 145 -5.24 10.88 -1.09
C PRO A 145 -5.39 9.47 -0.54
N THR A 146 -6.63 9.03 -0.32
CA THR A 146 -6.94 7.71 0.21
C THR A 146 -6.53 6.61 -0.78
N LYS A 147 -6.82 6.78 -2.07
CA LYS A 147 -6.42 5.82 -3.11
C LYS A 147 -4.89 5.72 -3.22
N ALA A 148 -4.19 6.84 -3.17
CA ALA A 148 -2.73 6.87 -3.26
C ALA A 148 -2.05 6.10 -2.11
N GLY A 149 -2.51 6.32 -0.87
CA GLY A 149 -2.03 5.56 0.30
C GLY A 149 -2.26 4.05 0.16
N ARG A 150 -3.43 3.64 -0.33
CA ARG A 150 -3.75 2.21 -0.52
C ARG A 150 -2.96 1.57 -1.66
N THR A 151 -2.80 2.24 -2.79
CA THR A 151 -1.96 1.74 -3.90
C THR A 151 -0.52 1.53 -3.45
N ARG A 152 0.00 2.43 -2.59
CA ARG A 152 1.33 2.26 -1.99
C ARG A 152 1.41 1.01 -1.11
N HIS A 153 0.41 0.77 -0.28
CA HIS A 153 0.36 -0.42 0.57
C HIS A 153 0.32 -1.71 -0.27
N LEU A 154 -0.49 -1.75 -1.32
CA LEU A 154 -0.53 -2.88 -2.27
C LEU A 154 0.83 -3.09 -2.94
N SER A 155 1.51 -2.01 -3.34
CA SER A 155 2.85 -2.09 -3.95
C SER A 155 3.88 -2.71 -2.99
N HIS A 156 3.78 -2.40 -1.70
CA HIS A 156 4.63 -3.01 -0.67
C HIS A 156 4.36 -4.52 -0.51
N ILE A 157 3.08 -4.92 -0.44
CA ILE A 157 2.70 -6.34 -0.36
C ILE A 157 3.24 -7.10 -1.57
N MET A 158 3.14 -6.52 -2.78
CA MET A 158 3.70 -7.13 -3.99
C MET A 158 5.20 -7.41 -3.86
N ALA A 159 5.96 -6.42 -3.37
CA ALA A 159 7.40 -6.55 -3.21
C ALA A 159 7.76 -7.65 -2.19
N ILE A 160 6.98 -7.77 -1.10
CA ILE A 160 7.14 -8.83 -0.10
C ILE A 160 6.84 -10.20 -0.71
N GLU A 161 5.75 -10.36 -1.45
CA GLU A 161 5.40 -11.64 -2.08
C GLU A 161 6.46 -12.09 -3.09
N MET A 162 7.02 -11.16 -3.88
CA MET A 162 8.17 -11.45 -4.76
C MET A 162 9.38 -11.94 -3.98
N LEU A 163 9.70 -11.29 -2.86
CA LEU A 163 10.82 -11.69 -2.01
C LEU A 163 10.59 -13.09 -1.41
N LYS A 164 9.38 -13.39 -0.94
CA LYS A 164 9.02 -14.74 -0.45
C LYS A 164 9.27 -15.80 -1.51
N LYS A 165 8.87 -15.55 -2.77
CA LYS A 165 9.14 -16.49 -3.87
C LYS A 165 10.62 -16.68 -4.13
N HIS A 166 11.43 -15.61 -4.11
CA HIS A 166 12.88 -15.75 -4.23
C HIS A 166 13.50 -16.58 -3.10
N VAL A 167 13.02 -16.43 -1.86
CA VAL A 167 13.45 -17.24 -0.72
C VAL A 167 13.02 -18.71 -0.86
N GLU A 168 11.78 -18.97 -1.28
CA GLU A 168 11.29 -20.33 -1.55
C GLU A 168 12.18 -21.05 -2.58
N PHE A 169 12.49 -20.38 -3.70
CA PHE A 169 13.38 -20.92 -4.72
C PHE A 169 14.79 -21.14 -4.20
N PHE A 170 15.36 -20.17 -3.49
CA PHE A 170 16.67 -20.31 -2.87
C PHE A 170 16.74 -21.53 -1.93
N ASN A 171 15.72 -21.73 -1.11
CA ASN A 171 15.64 -22.87 -0.19
C ASN A 171 15.45 -24.21 -0.92
N SER A 172 14.71 -24.23 -2.03
CA SER A 172 14.61 -25.42 -2.88
C SER A 172 15.96 -25.77 -3.49
N THR A 173 16.63 -24.80 -4.11
CA THR A 173 17.95 -25.01 -4.73
C THR A 173 19.00 -25.42 -3.70
N LEU A 174 18.99 -24.85 -2.50
CA LEU A 174 19.88 -25.29 -1.42
C LEU A 174 19.68 -26.76 -1.02
N ARG A 175 18.43 -27.22 -0.97
CA ARG A 175 18.12 -28.64 -0.67
C ARG A 175 18.66 -29.56 -1.77
N ASP A 176 18.47 -29.19 -3.04
CA ASP A 176 18.96 -29.98 -4.17
C ASP A 176 20.49 -30.02 -4.20
N ILE A 177 21.14 -28.87 -3.96
CA ILE A 177 22.60 -28.76 -3.91
C ILE A 177 23.15 -29.59 -2.74
N LYS A 178 22.54 -29.57 -1.55
CA LYS A 178 22.99 -30.38 -0.40
C LYS A 178 23.08 -31.88 -0.73
N VAL A 179 22.15 -32.38 -1.53
CA VAL A 179 22.15 -33.78 -1.99
C VAL A 179 23.28 -34.03 -3.01
N LYS A 180 23.47 -33.10 -3.94
CA LYS A 180 24.46 -33.21 -5.03
C LYS A 180 25.90 -32.90 -4.59
N LEU A 181 26.11 -32.14 -3.53
CA LEU A 181 27.44 -31.65 -3.12
C LEU A 181 28.42 -32.78 -2.79
N ARG A 182 27.91 -33.95 -2.39
CA ARG A 182 28.72 -35.15 -2.10
C ARG A 182 29.32 -35.80 -3.36
N SER A 183 28.77 -35.53 -4.53
CA SER A 183 29.18 -36.13 -5.81
C SER A 183 29.78 -35.13 -6.81
N LEU A 184 29.85 -33.84 -6.45
CA LEU A 184 30.45 -32.81 -7.30
C LEU A 184 31.98 -32.80 -7.19
N SER A 185 32.65 -32.46 -8.28
CA SER A 185 34.08 -32.15 -8.23
C SER A 185 34.33 -30.89 -7.39
N LYS A 186 35.58 -30.68 -6.95
CA LYS A 186 35.96 -29.54 -6.11
C LYS A 186 35.65 -28.20 -6.81
N GLU A 187 35.95 -28.10 -8.09
CA GLU A 187 35.74 -26.90 -8.91
C GLU A 187 34.25 -26.55 -9.02
N LYS A 188 33.41 -27.55 -9.32
CA LYS A 188 31.95 -27.39 -9.39
C LYS A 188 31.35 -27.04 -8.03
N SER A 189 31.88 -27.61 -6.95
CA SER A 189 31.45 -27.26 -5.59
C SER A 189 31.74 -25.80 -5.25
N VAL A 190 32.91 -25.29 -5.64
CA VAL A 190 33.26 -23.87 -5.45
C VAL A 190 32.35 -22.96 -6.27
N GLU A 191 32.04 -23.33 -7.51
CA GLU A 191 31.10 -22.58 -8.36
C GLU A 191 29.70 -22.50 -7.74
N GLU A 192 29.15 -23.62 -7.28
CA GLU A 192 27.84 -23.68 -6.62
C GLU A 192 27.81 -22.87 -5.31
N LEU A 193 28.86 -22.95 -4.49
CA LEU A 193 28.97 -22.16 -3.27
C LEU A 193 29.02 -20.65 -3.57
N ASN A 194 29.70 -20.24 -4.64
CA ASN A 194 29.71 -18.85 -5.09
C ASN A 194 28.31 -18.41 -5.56
N LEU A 195 27.59 -19.24 -6.32
CA LEU A 195 26.21 -18.95 -6.72
C LEU A 195 25.28 -18.79 -5.52
N ILE A 196 25.38 -19.67 -4.53
CA ILE A 196 24.64 -19.57 -3.27
C ILE A 196 24.95 -18.24 -2.57
N LYS A 197 26.23 -17.89 -2.45
CA LYS A 197 26.68 -16.63 -1.83
C LYS A 197 26.06 -15.42 -2.54
N PHE A 198 26.14 -15.36 -3.87
CA PHE A 198 25.58 -14.23 -4.63
C PHE A 198 24.05 -14.16 -4.54
N ARG A 199 23.35 -15.30 -4.63
CA ARG A 199 21.89 -15.34 -4.45
C ARG A 199 21.49 -14.80 -3.07
N HIS A 200 22.16 -15.25 -2.01
CA HIS A 200 21.91 -14.79 -0.65
C HIS A 200 22.16 -13.28 -0.49
N ILE A 201 23.28 -12.77 -1.02
CA ILE A 201 23.59 -11.32 -0.98
C ILE A 201 22.50 -10.51 -1.67
N TYR A 202 22.06 -10.92 -2.87
CA TYR A 202 21.00 -10.19 -3.58
C TYR A 202 19.65 -10.26 -2.86
N ILE A 203 19.28 -11.40 -2.26
CA ILE A 203 18.07 -11.49 -1.43
C ILE A 203 18.17 -10.52 -0.25
N TRP A 204 19.32 -10.47 0.43
CA TRP A 204 19.55 -9.55 1.54
C TRP A 204 19.44 -8.07 1.12
N GLU A 205 20.05 -7.69 -0.01
CA GLU A 205 19.97 -6.33 -0.55
C GLU A 205 18.53 -5.98 -0.97
N LEU A 206 17.79 -6.92 -1.58
CA LEU A 206 16.37 -6.74 -1.88
C LEU A 206 15.55 -6.46 -0.61
N CYS A 207 15.76 -7.23 0.47
CA CYS A 207 15.12 -7.00 1.76
C CYS A 207 15.41 -5.58 2.29
N ARG A 208 16.69 -5.18 2.28
CA ARG A 208 17.13 -3.87 2.76
C ARG A 208 16.51 -2.74 1.93
N ASN A 209 16.44 -2.91 0.61
CA ASN A 209 15.89 -1.92 -0.30
C ASN A 209 14.38 -1.77 -0.14
N ILE A 210 13.63 -2.87 0.04
CA ILE A 210 12.20 -2.79 0.38
C ILE A 210 12.03 -2.04 1.71
N ASN A 211 12.65 -2.51 2.79
CA ASN A 211 12.45 -1.91 4.11
C ASN A 211 12.77 -0.42 4.14
N SER A 212 13.85 0.00 3.48
CA SER A 212 14.22 1.41 3.43
C SER A 212 13.42 2.23 2.43
N SER A 213 12.70 1.60 1.51
CA SER A 213 11.79 2.26 0.58
C SER A 213 10.42 2.53 1.17
N PHE A 214 9.97 1.77 2.18
CA PHE A 214 8.61 1.85 2.73
C PHE A 214 8.53 2.24 4.22
N LYS A 215 9.67 2.53 4.86
CA LYS A 215 9.76 2.71 6.32
C LYS A 215 8.79 3.77 6.88
N TRP A 216 8.81 4.97 6.31
CA TRP A 216 8.05 6.11 6.83
C TRP A 216 6.59 6.03 6.46
N SER A 217 6.27 5.59 5.24
CA SER A 217 4.87 5.38 4.85
C SER A 217 4.21 4.31 5.70
N GLN A 218 4.91 3.23 6.05
CA GLN A 218 4.39 2.20 6.96
C GLN A 218 4.22 2.72 8.38
N PHE A 219 5.19 3.47 8.92
CA PHE A 219 5.08 4.05 10.25
C PHE A 219 3.87 4.98 10.37
N VAL A 220 3.71 5.92 9.42
CA VAL A 220 2.57 6.84 9.41
C VAL A 220 1.25 6.08 9.23
N ASN A 221 1.21 5.07 8.36
CA ASN A 221 0.03 4.24 8.17
C ASN A 221 -0.37 3.49 9.45
N ILE A 222 0.59 2.97 10.22
CA ILE A 222 0.33 2.36 11.53
C ILE A 222 -0.29 3.39 12.48
N CYS A 223 0.29 4.59 12.59
CA CYS A 223 -0.26 5.65 13.46
C CYS A 223 -1.69 6.03 13.07
N VAL A 224 -1.97 6.20 11.77
CA VAL A 224 -3.31 6.55 11.27
C VAL A 224 -4.30 5.41 11.50
N ASN A 225 -3.90 4.16 11.28
CA ASN A 225 -4.76 3.00 11.54
C ASN A 225 -5.06 2.84 13.04
N CYS A 226 -4.08 3.07 13.92
CA CYS A 226 -4.31 3.11 15.37
C CYS A 226 -5.30 4.20 15.75
N PHE A 227 -5.18 5.39 15.15
CA PHE A 227 -6.10 6.48 15.40
C PHE A 227 -7.52 6.18 14.86
N GLN A 228 -7.63 5.58 13.67
CA GLN A 228 -8.91 5.09 13.13
C GLN A 228 -9.57 4.06 14.05
N PHE A 229 -8.79 3.14 14.61
CA PHE A 229 -9.30 2.15 15.55
C PHE A 229 -9.82 2.79 16.86
N ILE A 230 -9.11 3.80 17.38
CA ILE A 230 -9.56 4.59 18.54
C ILE A 230 -10.88 5.30 18.20
N CYS A 231 -10.96 5.93 17.02
CA CYS A 231 -12.17 6.59 16.54
C CYS A 231 -13.35 5.62 16.44
N MET A 232 -13.16 4.45 15.85
CA MET A 232 -14.19 3.40 15.78
C MET A 232 -14.66 3.00 17.18
N SER A 233 -13.73 2.81 18.11
CA SER A 233 -14.04 2.46 19.50
C SER A 233 -14.86 3.54 20.21
N PHE A 234 -14.53 4.82 19.97
CA PHE A 234 -15.26 5.97 20.49
C PHE A 234 -16.71 6.02 19.95
N TYR A 235 -16.91 5.85 18.64
CA TYR A 235 -18.25 5.80 18.07
C TYR A 235 -19.05 4.63 18.62
N LEU A 236 -18.45 3.45 18.70
CA LEU A 236 -19.09 2.25 19.22
C LEU A 236 -19.52 2.44 20.69
N TYR A 237 -18.69 3.11 21.50
CA TYR A 237 -19.04 3.52 22.86
C TYR A 237 -20.25 4.48 22.90
N ILE A 238 -20.22 5.55 22.10
CA ILE A 238 -21.35 6.50 22.02
C ILE A 238 -22.64 5.77 21.69
N HIS A 239 -22.64 4.88 20.68
CA HIS A 239 -23.83 4.16 20.26
C HIS A 239 -24.36 3.17 21.31
N ILE A 240 -23.47 2.51 22.06
CA ILE A 240 -23.87 1.66 23.19
C ILE A 240 -24.56 2.51 24.27
N VAL A 241 -23.97 3.66 24.62
CA VAL A 241 -24.49 4.53 25.68
C VAL A 241 -25.82 5.17 25.29
N THR A 242 -25.98 5.61 24.05
CA THR A 242 -27.20 6.26 23.55
C THR A 242 -28.30 5.28 23.12
N LYS A 243 -28.03 3.96 23.14
CA LYS A 243 -28.94 2.88 22.70
C LYS A 243 -29.46 3.02 21.27
N ASN A 244 -28.73 3.74 20.40
CA ASN A 244 -29.14 4.02 19.02
C ASN A 244 -28.33 3.15 18.04
N LEU A 245 -28.63 1.85 18.02
CA LEU A 245 -27.95 0.85 17.17
C LEU A 245 -28.25 0.98 15.67
N THR A 246 -29.39 1.59 15.31
CA THR A 246 -29.79 1.80 13.91
C THR A 246 -28.94 2.84 13.19
N GLU A 247 -28.38 3.82 13.90
CA GLU A 247 -27.42 4.81 13.34
C GLU A 247 -26.00 4.25 13.20
N LEU A 248 -25.70 3.12 13.87
CA LEU A 248 -24.40 2.46 13.82
C LEU A 248 -24.04 2.08 12.38
N PHE A 249 -24.96 1.44 11.64
CA PHE A 249 -24.67 0.97 10.28
C PHE A 249 -24.37 2.12 9.30
N SER A 250 -25.04 3.27 9.48
CA SER A 250 -24.80 4.46 8.66
C SER A 250 -23.48 5.15 8.98
N GLU A 251 -23.02 5.14 10.24
CA GLU A 251 -21.72 5.71 10.64
C GLU A 251 -20.55 4.72 10.42
N PHE A 252 -20.79 3.41 10.54
CA PHE A 252 -19.78 2.35 10.42
C PHE A 252 -19.33 2.09 8.98
N MET A 253 -20.21 2.31 7.99
CA MET A 253 -19.85 2.23 6.56
C MET A 253 -19.02 3.44 6.09
N LEU A 254 -18.84 4.48 6.93
CA LEU A 254 -18.13 5.73 6.59
C LEU A 254 -16.61 5.70 6.89
N TYR A 255 -16.09 4.64 7.51
CA TYR A 255 -14.69 4.47 7.92
C TYR A 255 -14.07 3.21 7.31
#